data_AF-A0A969HYL7-F1
#
_entry.id   AF-A0A969HYL7-F1
#
_cell.length_a   1.000
_cell.length_b   1.000
_cell.length_c   1.000
_cell.angle_alpha   90.00
_cell.angle_beta   90.00
_cell.angle_gamma   90.00
#
_symmetry.space_group_name_H-M   'P 1'
#
loop_
_entity.id
_entity.type
_entity.pdbx_description
1 polymer ?
#
loop_
_entity_poly.entity_id
_entity_poly.type
_entity_poly.pdbx_seq_one_letter_code
_entity_poly.pdbx_strand_id
1 'polypeptide(L)' 'MSAAGEPTLENPFPGLRPFREEEEYLFFGREQQVDAMVDKLAATHFLAVVGTSGC' A
#
# COMPACT_ATOMS: atom_id res chain seq x y z
N MET A 1 -30.18 -26.00 7.75
CA MET A 1 -29.98 -25.36 9.05
C MET A 1 -28.68 -24.59 8.97
N SER A 2 -28.78 -23.26 9.05
CA SER A 2 -27.71 -22.29 8.83
C SER A 2 -26.76 -22.27 10.03
N ALA A 3 -25.45 -22.35 9.80
CA ALA A 3 -24.46 -21.90 10.76
C ALA A 3 -24.11 -20.46 10.37
N ALA A 4 -24.48 -19.51 11.23
CA ALA A 4 -24.20 -18.09 11.06
C ALA A 4 -22.68 -17.88 11.02
N GLY A 5 -22.18 -17.20 9.98
CA GLY A 5 -20.78 -16.79 9.90
C GLY A 5 -20.49 -15.74 10.95
N GLU A 6 -19.55 -16.04 11.85
CA GLU A 6 -18.99 -15.03 12.75
C GLU A 6 -18.26 -13.97 11.92
N PRO A 7 -18.35 -12.67 12.27
CA PRO A 7 -17.58 -11.65 11.60
C PRO A 7 -16.10 -11.87 11.91
N THR A 8 -15.36 -12.43 10.95
CA THR A 8 -13.90 -12.42 11.00
C THR A 8 -13.46 -10.97 10.93
N LEU A 9 -13.00 -10.43 12.06
CA LEU A 9 -12.24 -9.18 12.12
C LEU A 9 -10.93 -9.40 11.37
N GLU A 10 -10.97 -9.19 10.06
CA GLU A 10 -9.78 -9.26 9.22
C GLU A 10 -8.88 -8.08 9.57
N ASN A 11 -7.60 -8.36 9.84
CA ASN A 11 -6.61 -7.31 10.06
C ASN A 11 -6.57 -6.43 8.80
N PRO A 12 -6.86 -5.12 8.90
CA PRO A 12 -6.92 -4.25 7.75
C PRO A 12 -5.54 -4.10 7.08
N PHE A 13 -4.44 -4.39 7.78
CA PHE A 13 -3.10 -4.28 7.22
C PHE A 13 -2.56 -5.63 6.73
N PRO A 14 -2.08 -5.72 5.49
CA PRO A 14 -1.69 -6.97 4.86
C PRO A 14 -0.33 -7.52 5.30
N GLY A 15 0.37 -6.84 6.21
CA GLY A 15 1.72 -7.19 6.64
C GLY A 15 2.75 -6.93 5.53
N LEU A 16 3.62 -7.90 5.24
CA LEU A 16 4.68 -7.79 4.23
C LEU A 16 4.18 -8.02 2.78
N ARG A 17 2.91 -8.41 2.61
CA ARG A 17 2.31 -8.53 1.28
C ARG A 17 2.14 -7.13 0.70
N PRO A 18 2.42 -6.91 -0.61
CA PRO A 18 2.09 -5.67 -1.29
C PRO A 18 0.61 -5.31 -1.16
N PHE A 19 0.30 -4.02 -1.03
CA PHE A 19 -1.07 -3.52 -1.13
C PHE A 19 -1.61 -3.74 -2.55
N ARG A 20 -2.92 -3.96 -2.65
CA ARG A 20 -3.68 -3.98 -3.91
C ARG A 20 -4.30 -2.61 -4.17
N GLU A 21 -4.74 -2.39 -5.40
CA GLU A 21 -5.38 -1.14 -5.80
C GLU A 21 -6.67 -0.88 -5.02
N GLU A 22 -7.45 -1.93 -4.75
CA GLU A 22 -8.68 -1.82 -3.95
C GLU A 22 -8.41 -1.49 -2.47
N GLU A 23 -7.15 -1.58 -2.04
CA GLU A 23 -6.67 -1.31 -0.69
C GLU A 23 -6.07 0.10 -0.54
N GLU A 24 -6.22 0.99 -1.54
CA GLU A 24 -5.70 2.37 -1.54
C GLU A 24 -6.03 3.12 -0.24
N TYR A 25 -7.25 2.96 0.26
CA TYR A 25 -7.72 3.61 1.49
C TYR A 25 -6.92 3.24 2.75
N LEU A 26 -6.09 2.19 2.70
CA LEU A 26 -5.19 1.75 3.76
C LEU A 26 -3.77 2.32 3.60
N PHE A 27 -3.45 2.92 2.45
CA PHE A 27 -2.13 3.42 2.09
C PHE A 27 -2.05 4.95 2.23
N PHE A 28 -2.06 5.44 3.47
CA PHE A 28 -2.04 6.87 3.79
C PHE A 28 -0.71 7.34 4.38
N GLY A 29 -0.47 8.65 4.34
CA GLY A 29 0.66 9.33 5.00
C GLY A 29 1.95 9.37 4.17
N ARG A 30 1.88 8.98 2.89
CA ARG A 30 3.00 8.90 1.95
C ARG A 30 2.79 9.76 0.71
N GLU A 31 1.74 10.56 0.68
CA GLU A 31 1.29 11.31 -0.50
C GLU A 31 2.40 12.21 -1.03
N GLN A 32 3.03 13.00 -0.15
CA GLN A 32 4.15 13.87 -0.52
C GLN A 32 5.36 13.10 -1.09
N GLN A 33 5.60 11.88 -0.60
CA GLN A 33 6.71 11.05 -1.07
C GLN A 33 6.38 10.46 -2.44
N VAL A 34 5.12 10.05 -2.65
CA VAL A 34 4.62 9.58 -3.95
C VAL A 34 4.72 10.69 -4.98
N ASP A 35 4.25 11.90 -4.67
CA ASP A 35 4.31 13.05 -5.59
C ASP A 35 5.77 13.34 -6.00
N ALA A 36 6.69 13.42 -5.04
CA ALA A 36 8.10 13.65 -5.32
C ALA A 36 8.75 12.52 -6.15
N MET A 37 8.32 11.27 -5.95
CA MET A 37 8.78 10.13 -6.74
C MET A 37 8.27 10.21 -8.18
N VAL A 38 7.00 10.56 -8.38
CA VAL A 38 6.39 10.73 -9.72
C VAL A 38 7.09 11.85 -10.49
N ASP A 39 7.30 13.01 -9.85
CA ASP A 39 8.01 14.14 -10.47
C ASP A 39 9.44 13.77 -10.87
N LYS A 40 10.17 13.08 -10.00
CA LYS A 40 11.53 12.63 -10.28
C LYS A 40 11.57 11.61 -11.41
N LEU A 41 10.62 10.68 -11.44
CA LEU A 41 10.50 9.69 -12.51
C LEU A 41 10.20 10.38 -13.85
N ALA A 42 9.31 11.38 -13.87
CA ALA A 42 9.00 12.15 -15.08
C ALA A 42 10.23 12.93 -15.60
N ALA A 43 11.02 13.52 -14.70
CA ALA A 43 12.19 14.30 -15.09
C ALA A 43 13.36 13.44 -15.59
N THR A 44 13.57 12.26 -15.00
CA THR A 44 14.78 11.45 -15.22
C THR A 44 14.54 10.13 -15.94
N HIS A 45 13.28 9.74 -16.13
CA HIS A 45 12.84 8.45 -16.69
C HIS A 45 13.44 7.23 -15.98
N PHE A 46 13.97 7.40 -14.77
CA PHE A 46 14.54 6.35 -13.97
C PHE A 46 14.46 6.72 -12.48
N LEU A 47 13.93 5.82 -11.66
CA LEU A 47 13.85 6.01 -10.21
C LEU A 47 14.28 4.74 -9.48
N ALA A 48 15.35 4.84 -8.70
CA ALA A 48 15.72 3.80 -7.73
C ALA A 48 15.04 4.09 -6.39
N VAL A 49 14.29 3.10 -5.89
CA VAL A 49 13.65 3.13 -4.56
C VAL A 49 14.38 2.14 -3.66
N VAL A 50 14.84 2.60 -2.50
CA VAL A 50 15.60 1.80 -1.53
C VAL A 50 14.99 1.97 -0.15
N GLY A 51 14.94 0.88 0.63
CA GLY A 51 14.34 0.88 1.96
C GLY A 51 14.31 -0.51 2.56
N THR A 52 13.94 -0.59 3.84
CA THR A 52 13.66 -1.87 4.49
C THR A 52 12.36 -2.46 3.95
N SER A 53 12.19 -3.79 4.05
CA SER A 53 10.98 -4.45 3.56
C SER A 53 9.74 -3.93 4.28
N GLY A 54 8.72 -3.50 3.52
CA GLY A 54 7.46 -2.97 4.04
C GLY A 54 7.48 -1.50 4.48
N CYS A 55 8.55 -0.77 4.21
CA CYS A 55 8.73 0.62 4.61
C CYS A 55 8.30 1.64 3.55
#